data_AF-A0A3P7X2X6-F1
#
_entry.id   AF-A0A3P7X2X6-F1
#
_cell.length_a   1.000
_cell.length_b   1.000
_cell.length_c   1.000
_cell.angle_alpha   90.00
_cell.angle_beta   90.00
_cell.angle_gamma   90.00
#
_symmetry.space_group_name_H-M   'P 1'
#
loop_
_entity.id
_entity.type
_entity.pdbx_description
1 polymer ?
#
loop_
_entity_poly.entity_id
_entity_poly.type
_entity_poly.pdbx_seq_one_letter_code
_entity_poly.pdbx_strand_id
1 'polypeptide(L)'
;MQNVPGKEKEAAKFAGENFIRYTGEVVQANEAQVFAWQARCKGIDVHALAEPTKLEAMKKEFEQQKLSAKEEHKSKLLEKYGGEKYLHAPPKELLLAQTENYVEYNRKGKVVKGEERRGILSRYEEDRYLNNHKSVWGSYWKSGQWGFACCHSFIKNSYCLGEVGKDRNATTLKGVILPQNVIPNTDPSVKQETTSVTSGKKLEEKENSSADGESSSDTFDSKKNAEDEKKWEEERQYELEKVKRDDRRREKKREKRRRQKERREKNKKASKIKKKSLDEFPSDDEKKRMKELEHAIKKINKEWEDAEESLQLGDRKRRYHSIYDISTPTPVEMEAYKLTKIHADDPMAAFIKEKHLKKHSKKD
;
A
#
# COMPACT_ATOMS: atom_id res chain seq x y z
N MET A 1 13.95 -10.77 -16.67
CA MET A 1 15.36 -10.48 -16.31
C MET A 1 16.25 -10.21 -17.54
N GLN A 2 15.83 -9.40 -18.53
CA GLN A 2 16.57 -9.30 -19.81
C GLN A 2 17.56 -8.11 -19.87
N ASN A 3 17.19 -6.93 -19.37
CA ASN A 3 18.06 -5.73 -19.35
C ASN A 3 18.80 -5.59 -18.02
N VAL A 4 19.88 -6.38 -17.88
CA VAL A 4 20.85 -6.35 -16.76
C VAL A 4 22.26 -6.48 -17.37
N PRO A 5 23.27 -5.73 -16.92
CA PRO A 5 24.63 -5.80 -17.47
C PRO A 5 25.30 -7.17 -17.21
N GLY A 6 26.28 -7.52 -18.04
CA GLY A 6 26.84 -8.88 -18.12
C GLY A 6 27.31 -9.44 -16.77
N LYS A 7 28.06 -8.66 -15.98
CA LYS A 7 28.63 -9.12 -14.70
C LYS A 7 27.58 -9.54 -13.67
N GLU A 8 26.45 -8.83 -13.59
CA GLU A 8 25.33 -9.20 -12.72
C GLU A 8 24.59 -10.44 -13.23
N LYS A 9 24.51 -10.64 -14.56
CA LYS A 9 24.00 -11.89 -15.14
C LYS A 9 24.91 -13.09 -14.86
N GLU A 10 26.19 -12.88 -14.54
CA GLU A 10 27.11 -13.95 -14.14
C GLU A 10 27.08 -14.20 -12.63
N ALA A 11 26.99 -13.16 -11.80
CA ALA A 11 26.67 -13.30 -10.39
C ALA A 11 25.33 -14.04 -10.17
N ALA A 12 24.33 -13.80 -11.03
CA ALA A 12 23.05 -14.51 -11.02
C ALA A 12 23.15 -16.00 -11.42
N LYS A 13 24.25 -16.46 -12.03
CA LYS A 13 24.49 -17.91 -12.27
C LYS A 13 24.90 -18.62 -10.98
N PHE A 14 25.52 -17.92 -10.02
CA PHE A 14 26.04 -18.51 -8.79
C PHE A 14 25.91 -17.57 -7.59
N ALA A 15 24.76 -17.63 -6.92
CA ALA A 15 24.51 -16.96 -5.64
C ALA A 15 25.04 -17.75 -4.41
N GLY A 16 25.95 -18.70 -4.61
CA GLY A 16 26.44 -19.64 -3.60
C GLY A 16 25.48 -20.82 -3.34
N GLU A 17 26.03 -21.93 -2.86
CA GLU A 17 25.27 -23.18 -2.65
C GLU A 17 24.12 -23.03 -1.65
N ASN A 18 24.30 -22.24 -0.59
CA ASN A 18 23.29 -22.06 0.47
C ASN A 18 21.98 -21.44 -0.07
N PHE A 19 22.03 -20.69 -1.17
CA PHE A 19 20.83 -20.23 -1.87
C PHE A 19 20.09 -21.42 -2.51
N ILE A 20 20.82 -22.28 -3.24
CA ILE A 20 20.25 -23.41 -3.98
C ILE A 20 19.68 -24.48 -3.02
N ARG A 21 20.36 -24.76 -1.90
CA ARG A 21 20.00 -25.82 -0.93
C ARG A 21 18.57 -25.73 -0.37
N TYR A 22 17.94 -24.55 -0.40
CA TYR A 22 16.56 -24.34 0.07
C TYR A 22 15.59 -23.92 -1.06
N THR A 23 15.93 -24.22 -2.32
CA THR A 23 15.05 -23.95 -3.48
C THR A 23 14.43 -25.24 -4.02
N GLY A 24 13.30 -25.11 -4.72
CA GLY A 24 12.59 -26.25 -5.32
C GLY A 24 11.95 -27.17 -4.28
N GLU A 25 11.98 -28.47 -4.58
CA GLU A 25 11.24 -29.53 -3.86
C GLU A 25 11.63 -29.67 -2.37
N VAL A 26 12.84 -29.24 -1.99
CA VAL A 26 13.29 -29.23 -0.58
C VAL A 26 12.34 -28.43 0.31
N VAL A 27 11.73 -27.36 -0.20
CA VAL A 27 10.72 -26.58 0.54
C VAL A 27 9.47 -27.43 0.81
N GLN A 28 8.98 -28.16 -0.19
CA GLN A 28 7.78 -28.99 -0.08
C GLN A 28 8.00 -30.19 0.85
N ALA A 29 9.20 -30.79 0.83
CA ALA A 29 9.59 -31.85 1.77
C ALA A 29 9.66 -31.34 3.22
N ASN A 30 10.25 -30.16 3.44
CA ASN A 30 10.29 -29.52 4.77
C ASN A 30 8.88 -29.17 5.27
N GLU A 31 8.01 -28.63 4.40
CA GLU A 31 6.59 -28.40 4.72
C GLU A 31 5.86 -29.69 5.09
N ALA A 32 6.09 -30.78 4.34
CA ALA A 32 5.50 -32.09 4.62
C ALA A 32 5.97 -32.63 5.99
N GLN A 33 7.25 -32.48 6.34
CA GLN A 33 7.76 -32.85 7.66
C GLN A 33 7.16 -32.00 8.79
N VAL A 34 6.99 -30.69 8.59
CA VAL A 34 6.31 -29.81 9.56
C VAL A 34 4.82 -30.18 9.69
N PHE A 35 4.16 -30.55 8.59
CA PHE A 35 2.79 -31.06 8.61
C PHE A 35 2.67 -32.38 9.37
N ALA A 36 3.60 -33.33 9.19
CA ALA A 36 3.67 -34.57 9.99
C ALA A 36 3.74 -34.27 11.50
N TRP A 37 4.63 -33.38 11.92
CA TRP A 37 4.75 -32.99 13.33
C TRP A 37 3.48 -32.31 13.86
N GLN A 38 2.84 -31.44 13.06
CA GLN A 38 1.57 -30.81 13.44
C GLN A 38 0.39 -31.78 13.49
N ALA A 39 0.35 -32.80 12.63
CA ALA A 39 -0.65 -33.87 12.67
C ALA A 39 -0.45 -34.74 13.93
N ARG A 40 0.80 -35.12 14.22
CA ARG A 40 1.17 -35.92 15.38
C ARG A 40 0.81 -35.22 16.70
N CYS A 41 1.07 -33.91 16.82
CA CYS A 41 0.65 -33.11 17.98
C CYS A 41 -0.88 -32.97 18.13
N LYS A 42 -1.66 -33.29 17.09
CA LYS A 42 -3.14 -33.39 17.14
C LYS A 42 -3.65 -34.82 17.35
N GLY A 43 -2.76 -35.80 17.56
CA GLY A 43 -3.09 -37.21 17.73
C GLY A 43 -3.23 -38.01 16.42
N ILE A 44 -2.93 -37.41 15.25
CA ILE A 44 -2.96 -38.08 13.95
C ILE A 44 -1.53 -38.51 13.60
N ASP A 45 -1.17 -39.76 13.89
CA ASP A 45 0.19 -40.26 13.62
C ASP A 45 0.35 -40.60 12.12
N VAL A 46 1.15 -39.77 11.44
CA VAL A 46 1.53 -39.90 10.03
C VAL A 46 2.98 -39.46 9.89
N HIS A 47 3.83 -40.27 9.24
CA HIS A 47 5.28 -40.04 9.22
C HIS A 47 5.83 -39.82 7.80
N ALA A 48 6.48 -38.68 7.56
CA ALA A 48 6.89 -38.25 6.22
C ALA A 48 7.80 -39.22 5.46
N LEU A 49 8.68 -39.95 6.16
CA LEU A 49 9.59 -40.92 5.53
C LEU A 49 9.02 -42.35 5.43
N ALA A 50 7.95 -42.67 6.17
CA ALA A 50 7.41 -44.03 6.23
C ALA A 50 6.05 -44.18 5.53
N GLU A 51 5.26 -43.11 5.50
CA GLU A 51 3.95 -43.05 4.85
C GLU A 51 3.83 -41.79 3.95
N PRO A 52 4.79 -41.54 3.02
CA PRO A 52 4.84 -40.29 2.26
C PRO A 52 3.56 -40.00 1.46
N THR A 53 2.97 -41.03 0.83
CA THR A 53 1.75 -40.90 0.01
C THR A 53 0.50 -40.57 0.84
N LYS A 54 0.34 -41.20 2.00
CA LYS A 54 -0.71 -40.92 2.99
C LYS A 54 -0.59 -39.49 3.52
N LEU A 55 0.64 -39.04 3.80
CA LEU A 55 0.90 -37.66 4.19
C LEU A 55 0.54 -36.68 3.06
N GLU A 56 0.99 -36.94 1.84
CA GLU A 56 0.73 -36.06 0.70
C GLU A 56 -0.77 -35.90 0.41
N ALA A 57 -1.55 -36.99 0.49
CA ALA A 57 -3.01 -36.93 0.40
C ALA A 57 -3.61 -36.05 1.51
N MET A 58 -3.25 -36.31 2.77
CA MET A 58 -3.70 -35.52 3.93
C MET A 58 -3.29 -34.03 3.83
N LYS A 59 -2.11 -33.71 3.27
CA LYS A 59 -1.65 -32.34 3.02
C LYS A 59 -2.51 -31.66 1.96
N LYS A 60 -2.83 -32.35 0.85
CA LYS A 60 -3.70 -31.83 -0.22
C LYS A 60 -5.13 -31.58 0.26
N GLU A 61 -5.72 -32.52 1.01
CA GLU A 61 -7.03 -32.37 1.62
C GLU A 61 -7.07 -31.20 2.61
N PHE A 62 -6.05 -31.10 3.48
CA PHE A 62 -5.91 -29.97 4.41
C PHE A 62 -5.71 -28.64 3.69
N GLU A 63 -4.98 -28.59 2.58
CA GLU A 63 -4.81 -27.38 1.77
C GLU A 63 -6.12 -26.95 1.09
N GLN A 64 -6.92 -27.90 0.58
CA GLN A 64 -8.26 -27.64 0.04
C GLN A 64 -9.21 -27.09 1.13
N GLN A 65 -9.28 -27.75 2.30
CA GLN A 65 -10.06 -27.28 3.45
C GLN A 65 -9.59 -25.90 3.96
N LYS A 66 -8.28 -25.63 3.89
CA LYS A 66 -7.67 -24.33 4.24
C LYS A 66 -7.93 -23.25 3.20
N LEU A 67 -8.30 -23.60 1.96
CA LEU A 67 -8.79 -22.65 0.95
C LEU A 67 -10.29 -22.37 1.16
N SER A 68 -11.12 -23.41 1.29
CA SER A 68 -12.57 -23.22 1.55
C SER A 68 -12.81 -22.47 2.86
N ALA A 69 -12.10 -22.79 3.95
CA ALA A 69 -12.23 -22.07 5.21
C ALA A 69 -11.77 -20.60 5.13
N LYS A 70 -10.84 -20.24 4.23
CA LYS A 70 -10.50 -18.84 3.94
C LYS A 70 -11.60 -18.15 3.14
N GLU A 71 -12.26 -18.86 2.23
CA GLU A 71 -13.34 -18.33 1.40
C GLU A 71 -14.62 -18.13 2.23
N GLU A 72 -14.98 -19.09 3.07
CA GLU A 72 -15.98 -18.92 4.13
C GLU A 72 -15.64 -17.75 5.07
N HIS A 73 -14.37 -17.60 5.50
CA HIS A 73 -14.00 -16.47 6.35
C HIS A 73 -14.09 -15.14 5.59
N LYS A 74 -13.83 -15.11 4.28
CA LYS A 74 -14.06 -13.91 3.45
C LYS A 74 -15.56 -13.61 3.32
N SER A 75 -16.41 -14.61 3.03
CA SER A 75 -17.87 -14.39 2.92
C SER A 75 -18.45 -13.92 4.25
N LYS A 76 -18.15 -14.61 5.36
CA LYS A 76 -18.58 -14.24 6.72
C LYS A 76 -18.05 -12.88 7.18
N LEU A 77 -17.06 -12.30 6.50
CA LEU A 77 -16.54 -10.95 6.74
C LEU A 77 -17.24 -9.93 5.82
N LEU A 78 -17.44 -10.24 4.53
CA LEU A 78 -18.23 -9.44 3.59
C LEU A 78 -19.70 -9.32 4.02
N GLU A 79 -20.30 -10.38 4.56
CA GLU A 79 -21.66 -10.40 5.13
C GLU A 79 -21.77 -9.46 6.34
N LYS A 80 -20.75 -9.40 7.20
CA LYS A 80 -20.75 -8.62 8.45
C LYS A 80 -20.42 -7.15 8.28
N TYR A 81 -19.56 -6.80 7.31
CA TYR A 81 -19.04 -5.45 7.13
C TYR A 81 -19.42 -4.82 5.78
N GLY A 82 -20.06 -5.59 4.88
CA GLY A 82 -20.35 -5.17 3.51
C GLY A 82 -19.08 -5.02 2.67
N GLY A 83 -19.18 -4.20 1.62
CA GLY A 83 -18.00 -3.77 0.83
C GLY A 83 -17.70 -4.57 -0.44
N GLU A 84 -18.52 -5.54 -0.82
CA GLU A 84 -18.37 -6.31 -2.08
C GLU A 84 -18.22 -5.40 -3.33
N LYS A 85 -18.95 -4.27 -3.36
CA LYS A 85 -18.85 -3.22 -4.39
C LYS A 85 -17.45 -2.61 -4.56
N TYR A 86 -16.57 -2.77 -3.57
CA TYR A 86 -15.18 -2.29 -3.58
C TYR A 86 -14.15 -3.43 -3.73
N LEU A 87 -14.59 -4.70 -3.74
CA LEU A 87 -13.72 -5.87 -3.96
C LEU A 87 -13.21 -5.92 -5.41
N HIS A 88 -14.08 -5.58 -6.36
CA HIS A 88 -13.76 -5.48 -7.77
C HIS A 88 -13.21 -4.09 -8.08
N ALA A 89 -11.88 -3.94 -8.02
CA ALA A 89 -11.21 -2.76 -8.54
C ALA A 89 -11.57 -2.57 -10.04
N PRO A 90 -12.12 -1.40 -10.43
CA PRO A 90 -12.41 -1.12 -11.85
C PRO A 90 -11.10 -1.06 -12.66
N PRO A 91 -11.15 -1.23 -13.99
CA PRO A 91 -9.96 -1.25 -14.83
C PRO A 91 -9.12 0.01 -14.64
N LYS A 92 -7.80 -0.16 -14.62
CA LYS A 92 -6.82 0.88 -14.22
C LYS A 92 -6.94 2.17 -15.05
N GLU A 93 -7.32 2.05 -16.31
CA GLU A 93 -7.59 3.16 -17.23
C GLU A 93 -8.65 4.13 -16.67
N LEU A 94 -9.70 3.61 -16.03
CA LEU A 94 -10.74 4.41 -15.36
C LEU A 94 -10.28 4.97 -14.01
N LEU A 95 -9.39 4.28 -13.29
CA LEU A 95 -8.86 4.73 -11.99
C LEU A 95 -7.82 5.85 -12.14
N LEU A 96 -7.00 5.81 -13.19
CA LEU A 96 -5.95 6.79 -13.44
C LEU A 96 -6.42 7.93 -14.35
N ALA A 97 -7.60 7.80 -14.97
CA ALA A 97 -8.12 8.66 -16.05
C ALA A 97 -7.15 8.81 -17.24
N GLN A 98 -6.19 7.88 -17.38
CA GLN A 98 -5.20 7.84 -18.44
C GLN A 98 -5.65 6.85 -19.51
N THR A 99 -5.90 7.37 -20.71
CA THR A 99 -6.25 6.59 -21.91
C THR A 99 -5.03 6.04 -22.66
N GLU A 100 -3.82 6.43 -22.25
CA GLU A 100 -2.55 6.10 -22.92
C GLU A 100 -1.81 4.97 -22.20
N ASN A 101 -1.99 3.74 -22.69
CA ASN A 101 -1.14 2.61 -22.28
C ASN A 101 0.25 2.75 -22.92
N TYR A 102 1.27 3.04 -22.10
CA TYR A 102 2.66 3.21 -22.55
C TYR A 102 3.27 1.89 -23.07
N VAL A 103 3.79 1.91 -24.30
CA VAL A 103 4.40 0.75 -24.96
C VAL A 103 5.83 1.06 -25.42
N GLU A 104 6.80 0.33 -24.88
CA GLU A 104 8.20 0.38 -25.33
C GLU A 104 8.44 -0.62 -26.45
N TYR A 105 9.00 -0.15 -27.57
CA TYR A 105 9.40 -1.01 -28.70
C TYR A 105 10.92 -1.17 -28.75
N ASN A 106 11.38 -2.40 -28.97
CA ASN A 106 12.76 -2.72 -29.33
C ASN A 106 13.11 -2.09 -30.70
N ARG A 107 14.41 -1.92 -30.99
CA ARG A 107 14.93 -1.56 -32.33
C ARG A 107 14.44 -2.50 -33.46
N LYS A 108 13.93 -3.69 -33.13
CA LYS A 108 13.33 -4.68 -34.05
C LYS A 108 11.78 -4.61 -34.13
N GLY A 109 11.14 -3.58 -33.59
CA GLY A 109 9.68 -3.40 -33.62
C GLY A 109 8.85 -4.30 -32.68
N LYS A 110 9.47 -5.23 -31.94
CA LYS A 110 8.80 -6.01 -30.89
C LYS A 110 8.59 -5.21 -29.61
N VAL A 111 7.47 -5.42 -28.93
CA VAL A 111 7.19 -4.81 -27.62
C VAL A 111 8.16 -5.33 -26.54
N VAL A 112 8.46 -4.51 -25.55
CA VAL A 112 9.37 -4.77 -24.42
C VAL A 112 8.71 -4.50 -23.06
N LYS A 113 7.91 -3.42 -23.00
CA LYS A 113 7.02 -3.07 -21.89
C LYS A 113 5.70 -2.56 -22.47
N GLY A 114 4.61 -2.70 -21.71
CA GLY A 114 3.25 -2.46 -22.21
C GLY A 114 2.64 -3.74 -22.83
N GLU A 115 1.36 -3.67 -23.17
CA GLU A 115 0.67 -4.78 -23.85
C GLU A 115 1.00 -4.83 -25.35
N GLU A 116 1.04 -6.03 -25.93
CA GLU A 116 1.11 -6.15 -27.38
C GLU A 116 -0.21 -5.69 -28.01
N ARG A 117 -0.13 -4.99 -29.15
CA ARG A 117 -1.32 -4.55 -29.88
C ARG A 117 -2.16 -5.76 -30.27
N ARG A 118 -3.40 -5.81 -29.80
CA ARG A 118 -4.37 -6.85 -30.18
C ARG A 118 -4.49 -6.90 -31.71
N GLY A 119 -4.63 -8.10 -32.25
CA GLY A 119 -4.87 -8.29 -33.69
C GLY A 119 -6.12 -7.54 -34.13
N ILE A 120 -6.09 -6.99 -35.35
CA ILE A 120 -7.25 -6.32 -35.94
C ILE A 120 -8.28 -7.40 -36.29
N LEU A 121 -9.28 -7.57 -35.42
CA LEU A 121 -10.51 -8.31 -35.75
C LEU A 121 -11.32 -7.50 -36.77
N SER A 122 -12.08 -8.16 -37.65
CA SER A 122 -13.00 -7.42 -38.52
C SER A 122 -14.20 -6.85 -37.73
N ARG A 123 -15.05 -6.09 -38.42
CA ARG A 123 -16.26 -5.48 -37.83
C ARG A 123 -17.31 -6.51 -37.41
N TYR A 124 -17.16 -7.78 -37.82
CA TYR A 124 -18.13 -8.84 -37.56
C TYR A 124 -17.56 -9.88 -36.60
N GLU A 125 -18.45 -10.55 -35.86
CA GLU A 125 -18.06 -11.56 -34.88
C GLU A 125 -17.66 -12.87 -35.59
N GLU A 126 -16.40 -12.95 -35.98
CA GLU A 126 -15.77 -14.14 -36.55
C GLU A 126 -15.88 -15.36 -35.62
N ASP A 127 -15.86 -16.56 -36.21
CA ASP A 127 -15.99 -17.87 -35.54
C ASP A 127 -17.21 -18.08 -34.61
N ARG A 128 -18.21 -17.19 -34.62
CA ARG A 128 -19.51 -17.43 -33.96
C ARG A 128 -20.42 -18.35 -34.77
N TYR A 129 -20.16 -19.65 -34.66
CA TYR A 129 -21.00 -20.68 -35.26
C TYR A 129 -22.27 -20.95 -34.45
N LEU A 130 -23.41 -21.07 -35.14
CA LEU A 130 -24.68 -21.48 -34.54
C LEU A 130 -24.58 -22.91 -33.99
N ASN A 131 -25.24 -23.17 -32.85
CA ASN A 131 -25.59 -24.50 -32.32
C ASN A 131 -24.51 -25.60 -32.45
N ASN A 132 -23.27 -25.25 -32.11
CA ASN A 132 -22.08 -26.13 -32.15
C ASN A 132 -21.76 -26.75 -33.53
N HIS A 133 -22.03 -26.01 -34.61
CA HIS A 133 -21.42 -26.29 -35.92
C HIS A 133 -19.98 -25.76 -35.98
N LYS A 134 -19.16 -26.28 -36.91
CA LYS A 134 -17.81 -25.76 -37.22
C LYS A 134 -17.77 -24.96 -38.53
N SER A 135 -18.91 -24.44 -38.97
CA SER A 135 -19.08 -23.84 -40.29
C SER A 135 -20.30 -22.91 -40.30
N VAL A 136 -20.24 -21.79 -41.02
CA VAL A 136 -21.38 -20.84 -41.13
C VAL A 136 -22.52 -21.46 -41.94
N TRP A 137 -23.76 -21.06 -41.68
CA TRP A 137 -24.91 -21.42 -42.51
C TRP A 137 -24.74 -20.92 -43.95
N GLY A 138 -24.96 -21.79 -44.94
CA GLY A 138 -24.70 -21.49 -46.35
C GLY A 138 -23.31 -21.92 -46.84
N SER A 139 -22.47 -22.49 -45.97
CA SER A 139 -21.19 -23.13 -46.35
C SER A 139 -21.36 -24.42 -47.17
N TYR A 140 -22.58 -24.93 -47.30
CA TYR A 140 -22.91 -26.11 -48.10
C TYR A 140 -24.17 -25.85 -48.94
N TRP A 141 -24.19 -26.40 -50.16
CA TRP A 141 -25.32 -26.31 -51.10
C TRP A 141 -25.54 -27.66 -51.78
N LYS A 142 -26.80 -28.13 -51.81
CA LYS A 142 -27.18 -29.31 -52.58
C LYS A 142 -28.67 -29.31 -52.90
N SER A 143 -29.04 -29.76 -54.10
CA SER A 143 -30.44 -29.97 -54.53
C SER A 143 -31.40 -28.80 -54.27
N GLY A 144 -30.92 -27.54 -54.42
CA GLY A 144 -31.73 -26.35 -54.18
C GLY A 144 -31.79 -25.86 -52.73
N GLN A 145 -31.04 -26.47 -51.80
CA GLN A 145 -31.03 -26.14 -50.39
C GLN A 145 -29.62 -25.77 -49.88
N TRP A 146 -29.56 -24.68 -49.11
CA TRP A 146 -28.38 -24.27 -48.35
C TRP A 146 -28.31 -25.05 -47.01
N GLY A 147 -27.09 -25.27 -46.51
CA GLY A 147 -26.84 -26.02 -45.29
C GLY A 147 -25.48 -25.70 -44.65
N PHE A 148 -25.08 -26.54 -43.70
CA PHE A 148 -23.79 -26.47 -43.00
C PHE A 148 -22.76 -27.47 -43.54
N ALA A 149 -21.55 -27.04 -43.89
CA ALA A 149 -20.48 -27.94 -44.34
C ALA A 149 -20.00 -28.94 -43.27
N CYS A 150 -20.14 -28.60 -41.99
CA CYS A 150 -19.72 -29.48 -40.90
C CYS A 150 -20.57 -30.76 -40.80
N CYS A 151 -21.90 -30.66 -41.00
CA CYS A 151 -22.85 -31.76 -40.75
C CYS A 151 -23.82 -32.05 -41.93
N HIS A 152 -23.71 -31.32 -43.05
CA HIS A 152 -24.59 -31.34 -44.23
C HIS A 152 -26.10 -31.13 -43.94
N SER A 153 -26.47 -30.61 -42.77
CA SER A 153 -27.88 -30.38 -42.43
C SER A 153 -28.43 -29.11 -43.08
N PHE A 154 -29.63 -29.23 -43.66
CA PHE A 154 -30.39 -28.16 -44.31
C PHE A 154 -31.34 -27.42 -43.34
N ILE A 155 -31.01 -27.38 -42.04
CA ILE A 155 -31.84 -26.72 -41.00
C ILE A 155 -30.95 -25.76 -40.19
N LYS A 156 -31.17 -24.45 -40.35
CA LYS A 156 -30.31 -23.37 -39.83
C LYS A 156 -30.08 -23.40 -38.31
N ASN A 157 -31.08 -23.84 -37.54
CA ASN A 157 -30.99 -23.90 -36.08
C ASN A 157 -30.86 -25.35 -35.55
N SER A 158 -30.49 -26.32 -36.40
CA SER A 158 -30.16 -27.68 -35.94
C SER A 158 -28.86 -27.69 -35.13
N TYR A 159 -28.73 -28.57 -34.13
CA TYR A 159 -27.43 -28.91 -33.55
C TYR A 159 -26.61 -29.76 -34.54
N CYS A 160 -25.29 -29.60 -34.56
CA CYS A 160 -24.43 -30.39 -35.45
C CYS A 160 -24.35 -31.85 -34.99
N LEU A 161 -24.70 -32.79 -35.88
CA LEU A 161 -24.70 -34.25 -35.65
C LEU A 161 -23.34 -34.93 -35.92
N GLY A 162 -22.25 -34.14 -35.97
CA GLY A 162 -20.95 -34.59 -36.45
C GLY A 162 -21.00 -35.18 -37.88
N GLU A 163 -20.07 -36.10 -38.15
CA GLU A 163 -19.92 -36.76 -39.45
C GLU A 163 -21.11 -37.68 -39.76
N VAL A 164 -21.74 -38.28 -38.74
CA VAL A 164 -22.96 -39.10 -38.83
C VAL A 164 -24.12 -38.33 -39.49
N GLY A 165 -24.14 -36.99 -39.39
CA GLY A 165 -25.07 -36.15 -40.14
C GLY A 165 -24.90 -36.24 -41.66
N LYS A 166 -23.66 -36.38 -42.15
CA LYS A 166 -23.34 -36.46 -43.57
C LYS A 166 -23.84 -37.75 -44.21
N ASP A 167 -23.66 -38.89 -43.54
CA ASP A 167 -24.09 -40.20 -44.04
C ASP A 167 -25.61 -40.32 -44.13
N ARG A 168 -26.31 -39.81 -43.11
CA ARG A 168 -27.78 -39.70 -43.10
C ARG A 168 -28.26 -38.82 -44.25
N ASN A 169 -27.72 -37.60 -44.40
CA ASN A 169 -28.14 -36.69 -45.46
C ASN A 169 -27.76 -37.19 -46.86
N ALA A 170 -26.64 -37.92 -47.03
CA ALA A 170 -26.30 -38.60 -48.27
C ALA A 170 -27.33 -39.69 -48.65
N THR A 171 -27.91 -40.37 -47.65
CA THR A 171 -28.95 -41.38 -47.84
C THR A 171 -30.31 -40.75 -48.16
N THR A 172 -30.70 -39.67 -47.46
CA THR A 172 -32.00 -38.98 -47.62
C THR A 172 -32.24 -38.41 -49.01
N LEU A 173 -31.18 -38.02 -49.73
CA LEU A 173 -31.26 -37.37 -51.05
C LEU A 173 -31.81 -38.25 -52.19
N LYS A 174 -32.26 -39.47 -51.89
CA LYS A 174 -33.08 -40.30 -52.78
C LYS A 174 -34.57 -39.91 -52.77
N GLY A 175 -35.01 -38.91 -51.99
CA GLY A 175 -36.41 -38.50 -51.87
C GLY A 175 -36.71 -36.99 -51.89
N VAL A 176 -37.40 -36.56 -52.96
CA VAL A 176 -38.31 -35.38 -53.06
C VAL A 176 -37.66 -33.97 -53.07
N ILE A 177 -38.34 -33.00 -53.71
CA ILE A 177 -37.83 -31.66 -54.10
C ILE A 177 -38.97 -30.60 -53.97
N LEU A 178 -38.59 -29.32 -53.78
CA LEU A 178 -39.28 -28.03 -54.11
C LEU A 178 -39.71 -27.11 -52.93
N PRO A 179 -39.03 -25.94 -52.76
CA PRO A 179 -39.45 -24.82 -51.88
C PRO A 179 -39.37 -23.40 -52.54
N GLN A 180 -39.97 -22.35 -51.93
CA GLN A 180 -39.60 -20.90 -52.08
C GLN A 180 -40.53 -19.96 -51.22
N ASN A 181 -40.33 -18.63 -51.09
CA ASN A 181 -39.24 -17.83 -50.45
C ASN A 181 -39.61 -16.31 -50.35
N VAL A 182 -38.66 -15.42 -49.96
CA VAL A 182 -38.55 -13.93 -50.23
C VAL A 182 -38.82 -12.91 -49.07
N ILE A 183 -38.00 -11.82 -49.04
CA ILE A 183 -37.96 -10.62 -48.13
C ILE A 183 -37.32 -9.43 -48.92
N PRO A 184 -37.58 -8.13 -48.60
CA PRO A 184 -36.52 -7.08 -48.62
C PRO A 184 -36.64 -5.89 -47.58
N ASN A 185 -35.68 -4.94 -47.56
CA ASN A 185 -35.52 -3.78 -46.62
C ASN A 185 -35.02 -2.46 -47.30
N THR A 186 -35.01 -1.27 -46.61
CA THR A 186 -34.49 0.06 -47.11
C THR A 186 -34.14 1.13 -46.01
N ASP A 187 -33.27 2.14 -46.33
CA ASP A 187 -32.70 3.26 -45.48
C ASP A 187 -32.40 4.55 -46.36
N PRO A 188 -31.56 5.62 -46.06
CA PRO A 188 -31.09 6.36 -44.83
C PRO A 188 -30.92 7.95 -44.95
N SER A 189 -30.46 8.65 -43.85
CA SER A 189 -29.54 9.86 -43.81
C SER A 189 -30.01 11.37 -43.95
N VAL A 190 -29.25 12.36 -43.37
CA VAL A 190 -28.73 13.67 -43.98
C VAL A 190 -28.18 14.81 -43.03
N LYS A 191 -27.04 15.46 -43.41
CA LYS A 191 -26.49 16.87 -43.15
C LYS A 191 -25.48 17.25 -42.01
N GLN A 192 -24.72 18.37 -42.21
CA GLN A 192 -23.70 19.04 -41.31
C GLN A 192 -23.86 20.62 -41.28
N GLU A 193 -22.90 21.60 -41.18
CA GLU A 193 -21.42 21.80 -41.36
C GLU A 193 -20.86 23.07 -40.57
N THR A 194 -19.52 23.35 -40.58
CA THR A 194 -18.76 24.63 -40.19
C THR A 194 -18.58 24.97 -38.67
N THR A 195 -17.75 25.92 -38.13
CA THR A 195 -16.99 27.16 -38.58
C THR A 195 -15.55 27.31 -37.93
N SER A 196 -14.86 28.49 -37.94
CA SER A 196 -13.49 28.75 -37.34
C SER A 196 -13.06 30.26 -37.16
N VAL A 197 -11.73 30.59 -37.07
CA VAL A 197 -11.02 31.94 -36.93
C VAL A 197 -10.83 32.41 -35.44
N THR A 198 -9.87 33.22 -34.89
CA THR A 198 -9.02 34.43 -35.26
C THR A 198 -7.68 34.56 -34.44
N SER A 199 -6.81 35.58 -34.68
CA SER A 199 -5.59 35.98 -33.87
C SER A 199 -5.19 37.50 -34.10
N GLY A 200 -4.16 38.19 -33.55
CA GLY A 200 -2.99 37.94 -32.65
C GLY A 200 -1.97 39.15 -32.61
N LYS A 201 -0.82 39.07 -31.86
CA LYS A 201 0.39 40.00 -31.69
C LYS A 201 0.56 40.71 -30.29
N LYS A 202 1.75 41.14 -29.77
CA LYS A 202 3.21 40.78 -29.94
C LYS A 202 4.18 41.55 -28.95
N LEU A 203 5.07 40.84 -28.21
CA LEU A 203 6.44 41.13 -27.64
C LEU A 203 6.84 42.39 -26.78
N GLU A 204 8.10 42.35 -26.27
CA GLU A 204 9.10 43.43 -25.97
C GLU A 204 9.05 44.20 -24.58
N GLU A 205 10.15 44.72 -23.97
CA GLU A 205 11.08 44.04 -22.98
C GLU A 205 11.77 44.98 -21.88
N LYS A 206 12.39 44.45 -20.77
CA LYS A 206 13.45 45.02 -19.83
C LYS A 206 13.17 46.29 -18.95
N GLU A 207 13.97 46.81 -17.96
CA GLU A 207 14.95 46.35 -16.90
C GLU A 207 15.25 47.45 -15.80
N ASN A 208 15.74 47.06 -14.60
CA ASN A 208 16.68 47.71 -13.62
C ASN A 208 16.59 49.20 -13.10
N SER A 209 16.67 49.41 -11.76
CA SER A 209 17.82 50.03 -10.98
C SER A 209 17.50 50.87 -9.71
N SER A 210 18.35 50.69 -8.67
CA SER A 210 18.97 51.60 -7.63
C SER A 210 18.28 52.84 -6.98
N ALA A 211 18.83 53.54 -5.95
CA ALA A 211 19.43 53.19 -4.62
C ALA A 211 19.87 54.49 -3.85
N ASP A 212 19.77 54.51 -2.50
CA ASP A 212 20.39 55.46 -1.51
C ASP A 212 20.06 56.99 -1.66
N GLY A 213 20.27 57.95 -0.74
CA GLY A 213 20.74 58.10 0.66
C GLY A 213 21.09 59.61 0.92
N GLU A 214 21.19 60.25 2.10
CA GLU A 214 20.91 59.98 3.54
C GLU A 214 20.98 61.33 4.36
N SER A 215 20.88 61.30 5.70
CA SER A 215 21.55 62.20 6.70
C SER A 215 20.97 63.56 7.20
N SER A 216 21.76 64.22 8.08
CA SER A 216 21.60 65.53 8.80
C SER A 216 21.01 65.47 10.23
N SER A 217 21.54 66.11 11.30
CA SER A 217 22.81 66.88 11.50
C SER A 217 23.15 67.14 13.00
N ASP A 218 24.37 67.64 13.24
CA ASP A 218 25.15 67.94 14.48
C ASP A 218 24.57 68.88 15.56
N THR A 219 25.25 68.96 16.73
CA THR A 219 25.89 70.19 17.32
C THR A 219 26.80 69.82 18.53
N PHE A 220 27.81 70.65 18.85
CA PHE A 220 28.88 70.44 19.86
C PHE A 220 28.62 71.28 21.18
N ASP A 221 29.46 71.42 22.23
CA ASP A 221 30.89 71.11 22.48
C ASP A 221 31.29 70.97 23.99
N SER A 222 32.53 70.53 24.23
CA SER A 222 33.43 70.80 25.38
C SER A 222 32.98 70.56 26.84
N LYS A 223 33.21 69.33 27.36
CA LYS A 223 33.42 69.03 28.82
C LYS A 223 34.62 68.11 29.08
N LYS A 224 35.71 68.38 28.37
CA LYS A 224 36.90 67.54 28.09
C LYS A 224 37.87 67.24 29.25
N ASN A 225 37.34 66.93 30.43
CA ASN A 225 38.05 66.31 31.57
C ASN A 225 37.09 65.48 32.45
N ALA A 226 35.81 65.86 32.56
CA ALA A 226 34.80 65.08 33.27
C ALA A 226 34.15 64.00 32.39
N GLU A 227 34.30 64.08 31.06
CA GLU A 227 33.82 63.09 30.10
C GLU A 227 34.80 61.91 29.97
N ASP A 228 36.11 62.17 30.03
CA ASP A 228 37.12 61.10 29.92
C ASP A 228 37.19 60.22 31.18
N GLU A 229 37.03 60.77 32.40
CA GLU A 229 36.88 59.93 33.61
C GLU A 229 35.61 59.06 33.55
N LYS A 230 34.47 59.64 33.14
CA LYS A 230 33.22 58.90 32.94
C LYS A 230 33.38 57.80 31.91
N LYS A 231 34.05 58.07 30.79
CA LYS A 231 34.34 57.08 29.76
C LYS A 231 35.23 55.96 30.28
N TRP A 232 36.23 56.26 31.11
CA TRP A 232 37.05 55.24 31.78
C TRP A 232 36.24 54.40 32.77
N GLU A 233 35.30 55.01 33.48
CA GLU A 233 34.40 54.33 34.41
C GLU A 233 33.32 53.50 33.67
N GLU A 234 32.84 53.96 32.51
CA GLU A 234 31.94 53.24 31.61
C GLU A 234 32.65 52.04 30.94
N GLU A 235 33.89 52.20 30.47
CA GLU A 235 34.72 51.10 29.99
C GLU A 235 34.97 50.07 31.11
N ARG A 236 35.22 50.52 32.34
CA ARG A 236 35.34 49.67 33.54
C ARG A 236 34.04 48.94 33.88
N GLN A 237 32.89 49.59 33.79
CA GLN A 237 31.57 48.95 33.96
C GLN A 237 31.29 47.92 32.86
N TYR A 238 31.62 48.25 31.61
CA TYR A 238 31.48 47.36 30.45
C TYR A 238 32.40 46.14 30.57
N GLU A 239 33.63 46.30 31.03
CA GLU A 239 34.54 45.19 31.28
C GLU A 239 34.08 44.32 32.48
N LEU A 240 33.55 44.93 33.54
CA LEU A 240 32.88 44.20 34.62
C LEU A 240 31.63 43.45 34.13
N GLU A 241 30.84 44.00 33.20
CA GLU A 241 29.72 43.27 32.59
C GLU A 241 30.19 42.12 31.70
N LYS A 242 31.25 42.33 30.91
CA LYS A 242 31.92 41.31 30.09
C LYS A 242 32.44 40.15 30.95
N VAL A 243 33.08 40.43 32.09
CA VAL A 243 33.49 39.42 33.08
C VAL A 243 32.28 38.69 33.67
N LYS A 244 31.24 39.41 34.16
CA LYS A 244 29.98 38.81 34.63
C LYS A 244 29.32 37.92 33.56
N ARG A 245 29.36 38.34 32.29
CA ARG A 245 28.79 37.63 31.13
C ARG A 245 29.54 36.34 30.81
N ASP A 246 30.87 36.33 30.91
CA ASP A 246 31.67 35.12 30.72
C ASP A 246 31.72 34.21 31.96
N ASP A 247 31.62 34.72 33.18
CA ASP A 247 31.42 33.87 34.37
C ASP A 247 30.05 33.20 34.38
N ARG A 248 28.98 33.92 33.98
CA ARG A 248 27.66 33.33 33.67
C ARG A 248 27.75 32.27 32.55
N ARG A 249 28.71 32.37 31.63
CA ARG A 249 28.97 31.38 30.57
C ARG A 249 29.78 30.17 31.09
N ARG A 250 30.75 30.40 31.98
CA ARG A 250 31.53 29.37 32.69
C ARG A 250 30.65 28.58 33.66
N GLU A 251 29.76 29.24 34.38
CA GLU A 251 28.75 28.63 35.25
C GLU A 251 27.79 27.77 34.45
N LYS A 252 27.19 28.27 33.36
CA LYS A 252 26.37 27.46 32.44
C LYS A 252 27.12 26.23 31.88
N LYS A 253 28.45 26.29 31.71
CA LYS A 253 29.30 25.12 31.39
C LYS A 253 29.48 24.17 32.59
N ARG A 254 29.74 24.68 33.80
CA ARG A 254 29.84 23.89 35.04
C ARG A 254 28.53 23.15 35.33
N GLU A 255 27.39 23.83 35.20
CA GLU A 255 26.05 23.29 35.39
C GLU A 255 25.71 22.18 34.38
N LYS A 256 26.03 22.39 33.08
CA LYS A 256 25.90 21.31 32.08
C LYS A 256 26.76 20.08 32.43
N ARG A 257 27.98 20.26 32.92
CA ARG A 257 28.84 19.16 33.38
C ARG A 257 28.26 18.44 34.62
N ARG A 258 27.71 19.17 35.59
CA ARG A 258 27.01 18.62 36.77
C ARG A 258 25.84 17.73 36.34
N ARG A 259 24.90 18.27 35.56
CA ARG A 259 23.74 17.51 35.03
C ARG A 259 24.15 16.29 34.20
N GLN A 260 25.25 16.35 33.45
CA GLN A 260 25.76 15.21 32.69
C GLN A 260 26.37 14.12 33.59
N LYS A 261 27.07 14.49 34.68
CA LYS A 261 27.57 13.54 35.71
C LYS A 261 26.40 12.86 36.42
N GLU A 262 25.38 13.62 36.84
CA GLU A 262 24.17 13.08 37.47
C GLU A 262 23.42 12.10 36.55
N ARG A 263 23.24 12.41 35.26
CA ARG A 263 22.62 11.47 34.30
C ARG A 263 23.45 10.19 34.14
N ARG A 264 24.78 10.28 34.12
CA ARG A 264 25.68 9.11 34.09
C ARG A 264 25.58 8.28 35.37
N GLU A 265 25.47 8.90 36.53
CA GLU A 265 25.31 8.20 37.82
C GLU A 265 23.93 7.58 37.98
N LYS A 266 22.85 8.28 37.58
CA LYS A 266 21.49 7.73 37.53
C LYS A 266 21.43 6.51 36.60
N ASN A 267 22.05 6.56 35.41
CA ASN A 267 22.13 5.42 34.51
C ASN A 267 22.96 4.26 35.10
N LYS A 268 24.09 4.52 35.77
CA LYS A 268 24.88 3.48 36.47
C LYS A 268 24.12 2.84 37.64
N LYS A 269 23.32 3.61 38.38
CA LYS A 269 22.42 3.08 39.43
C LYS A 269 21.32 2.22 38.82
N ALA A 270 20.66 2.70 37.76
CA ALA A 270 19.61 1.95 37.06
C ALA A 270 20.12 0.64 36.45
N SER A 271 21.32 0.62 35.84
CA SER A 271 21.90 -0.63 35.32
C SER A 271 22.33 -1.60 36.43
N LYS A 272 22.85 -1.10 37.57
CA LYS A 272 23.18 -1.94 38.73
C LYS A 272 21.94 -2.51 39.42
N ILE A 273 20.81 -1.80 39.38
CA ILE A 273 19.50 -2.31 39.85
C ILE A 273 19.00 -3.40 38.87
N LYS A 274 18.96 -3.14 37.57
CA LYS A 274 18.54 -4.15 36.57
C LYS A 274 19.40 -5.41 36.59
N LYS A 275 20.70 -5.31 36.93
CA LYS A 275 21.59 -6.47 37.11
C LYS A 275 21.42 -7.21 38.45
N LYS A 276 20.42 -6.86 39.27
CA LYS A 276 20.04 -7.54 40.51
C LYS A 276 18.59 -8.06 40.49
N SER A 277 17.94 -8.04 39.33
CA SER A 277 16.52 -8.42 39.17
C SER A 277 16.22 -8.94 37.76
N LEU A 278 16.73 -10.12 37.42
CA LEU A 278 16.04 -11.18 36.67
C LEU A 278 16.98 -12.40 36.56
N ASP A 279 16.59 -13.53 37.13
CA ASP A 279 17.07 -14.86 36.74
C ASP A 279 15.96 -15.53 35.91
N GLU A 280 15.79 -15.05 34.69
CA GLU A 280 14.99 -15.64 33.62
C GLU A 280 15.44 -14.99 32.30
N PHE A 281 15.45 -15.76 31.20
CA PHE A 281 16.00 -15.31 29.91
C PHE A 281 14.93 -15.20 28.81
N PRO A 282 14.11 -14.13 28.78
CA PRO A 282 13.31 -13.79 27.60
C PRO A 282 14.19 -13.63 26.35
N SER A 283 13.67 -13.97 25.18
CA SER A 283 14.35 -13.71 23.91
C SER A 283 14.57 -12.22 23.69
N ASP A 284 15.66 -11.84 23.02
CA ASP A 284 15.99 -10.42 22.80
C ASP A 284 14.96 -9.68 21.94
N ASP A 285 14.13 -10.39 21.16
CA ASP A 285 13.00 -9.82 20.43
C ASP A 285 11.76 -9.56 21.32
N GLU A 286 11.51 -10.41 22.31
CA GLU A 286 10.49 -10.15 23.34
C GLU A 286 10.87 -8.92 24.16
N LYS A 287 12.16 -8.82 24.52
CA LYS A 287 12.71 -7.61 25.15
C LYS A 287 12.59 -6.36 24.28
N LYS A 288 12.43 -6.45 22.95
CA LYS A 288 12.16 -5.29 22.08
C LYS A 288 10.68 -4.93 22.12
N ARG A 289 9.80 -5.89 21.80
CA ARG A 289 8.33 -5.75 21.83
C ARG A 289 7.81 -5.17 23.15
N MET A 290 8.30 -5.66 24.29
CA MET A 290 7.88 -5.14 25.60
C MET A 290 8.27 -3.66 25.83
N LYS A 291 9.39 -3.18 25.25
CA LYS A 291 9.77 -1.75 25.31
C LYS A 291 8.95 -0.89 24.34
N GLU A 292 8.63 -1.43 23.16
CA GLU A 292 7.78 -0.78 22.17
C GLU A 292 6.35 -0.62 22.68
N LEU A 293 5.81 -1.65 23.35
CA LEU A 293 4.52 -1.64 24.05
C LEU A 293 4.55 -0.66 25.24
N GLU A 294 5.59 -0.69 26.09
CA GLU A 294 5.77 0.29 27.17
C GLU A 294 5.83 1.74 26.65
N HIS A 295 6.44 1.96 25.48
CA HIS A 295 6.50 3.25 24.81
C HIS A 295 5.13 3.67 24.24
N ALA A 296 4.40 2.77 23.58
CA ALA A 296 3.07 3.02 23.05
C ALA A 296 2.05 3.35 24.15
N ILE A 297 2.05 2.63 25.28
CA ILE A 297 1.23 2.95 26.45
C ILE A 297 1.55 4.34 26.99
N LYS A 298 2.83 4.74 27.05
CA LYS A 298 3.23 6.09 27.48
C LYS A 298 2.82 7.19 26.50
N LYS A 299 2.86 6.89 25.20
CA LYS A 299 2.40 7.78 24.12
C LYS A 299 0.90 8.07 24.28
N ILE A 300 0.06 7.02 24.36
CA ILE A 300 -1.40 7.13 24.51
C ILE A 300 -1.77 7.85 25.81
N ASN A 301 -1.14 7.51 26.94
CA ASN A 301 -1.40 8.21 28.21
C ASN A 301 -1.02 9.70 28.15
N LYS A 302 0.04 10.07 27.41
CA LYS A 302 0.42 11.47 27.22
C LYS A 302 -0.55 12.19 26.27
N GLU A 303 -0.92 11.58 25.16
CA GLU A 303 -1.92 12.13 24.23
C GLU A 303 -3.27 12.39 24.94
N TRP A 304 -3.63 11.53 25.90
CA TRP A 304 -4.82 11.69 26.73
C TRP A 304 -4.69 12.81 27.78
N GLU A 305 -3.55 12.92 28.50
CA GLU A 305 -3.30 14.06 29.42
C GLU A 305 -3.18 15.39 28.66
N ASP A 306 -2.54 15.42 27.48
CA ASP A 306 -2.45 16.60 26.59
C ASP A 306 -3.85 17.02 26.09
N ALA A 307 -4.73 16.06 25.79
CA ALA A 307 -6.10 16.31 25.38
C ALA A 307 -6.96 16.88 26.52
N GLU A 308 -6.88 16.32 27.73
CA GLU A 308 -7.59 16.82 28.92
C GLU A 308 -7.14 18.26 29.28
N GLU A 309 -5.84 18.54 29.24
CA GLU A 309 -5.29 19.90 29.40
C GLU A 309 -5.80 20.86 28.31
N SER A 310 -5.89 20.39 27.05
CA SER A 310 -6.46 21.20 25.97
C SER A 310 -7.93 21.54 26.21
N LEU A 311 -8.75 20.60 26.71
CA LEU A 311 -10.15 20.85 27.02
C LEU A 311 -10.30 21.94 28.08
N GLN A 312 -9.53 21.84 29.18
CA GLN A 312 -9.52 22.79 30.30
C GLN A 312 -9.07 24.21 29.90
N LEU A 313 -8.14 24.36 28.94
CA LEU A 313 -7.69 25.67 28.45
C LEU A 313 -8.79 26.45 27.67
N GLY A 314 -9.84 25.78 27.20
CA GLY A 314 -10.95 26.37 26.45
C GLY A 314 -10.63 26.68 24.98
N ASP A 315 -11.66 26.70 24.15
CA ASP A 315 -11.58 26.71 22.67
C ASP A 315 -10.61 27.77 22.11
N ARG A 316 -10.62 28.99 22.66
CA ARG A 316 -9.73 30.10 22.23
C ARG A 316 -8.24 29.91 22.52
N LYS A 317 -7.86 29.00 23.43
CA LYS A 317 -6.46 28.71 23.79
C LYS A 317 -5.98 27.34 23.33
N ARG A 318 -6.88 26.48 22.82
CA ARG A 318 -6.51 25.20 22.21
C ARG A 318 -5.65 25.45 20.96
N ARG A 319 -4.60 24.65 20.79
CA ARG A 319 -3.77 24.70 19.59
C ARG A 319 -4.48 23.93 18.47
N TYR A 320 -4.57 24.55 17.29
CA TYR A 320 -5.04 23.87 16.09
C TYR A 320 -4.10 22.71 15.74
N HIS A 321 -4.64 21.50 15.72
CA HIS A 321 -3.95 20.32 15.22
C HIS A 321 -4.08 20.32 13.69
N SER A 322 -3.20 21.07 13.02
CA SER A 322 -3.26 21.29 11.56
C SER A 322 -2.57 20.20 10.73
N ILE A 323 -1.92 19.24 11.38
CA ILE A 323 -1.22 18.11 10.74
C ILE A 323 -1.84 16.83 11.29
N TYR A 324 -2.64 16.16 10.47
CA TYR A 324 -3.15 14.82 10.72
C TYR A 324 -2.45 13.84 9.78
N ASP A 325 -1.44 13.14 10.30
CA ASP A 325 -0.84 12.01 9.58
C ASP A 325 -1.85 10.85 9.57
N ILE A 326 -2.52 10.64 8.43
CA ILE A 326 -3.51 9.55 8.24
C ILE A 326 -2.77 8.21 8.08
N SER A 327 -2.10 7.79 9.15
CA SER A 327 -1.37 6.52 9.24
C SER A 327 -2.20 5.47 9.95
N THR A 328 -2.21 4.24 9.41
CA THR A 328 -2.87 3.11 10.07
C THR A 328 -2.11 2.72 11.34
N PRO A 329 -2.74 2.68 12.53
CA PRO A 329 -2.04 2.36 13.78
C PRO A 329 -1.31 1.02 13.73
N THR A 330 -0.09 0.98 14.29
CA THR A 330 0.72 -0.23 14.32
C THR A 330 0.08 -1.31 15.22
N PRO A 331 0.36 -2.61 15.03
CA PRO A 331 -0.20 -3.66 15.88
C PRO A 331 0.13 -3.48 17.37
N VAL A 332 1.30 -2.91 17.69
CA VAL A 332 1.73 -2.61 19.08
C VAL A 332 0.97 -1.41 19.65
N GLU A 333 0.67 -0.38 18.85
CA GLU A 333 -0.21 0.73 19.28
C GLU A 333 -1.66 0.25 19.46
N MET A 334 -2.14 -0.65 18.61
CA MET A 334 -3.47 -1.28 18.75
C MET A 334 -3.56 -2.19 19.99
N GLU A 335 -2.47 -2.86 20.37
CA GLU A 335 -2.38 -3.62 21.61
C GLU A 335 -2.35 -2.68 22.83
N ALA A 336 -1.49 -1.66 22.82
CA ALA A 336 -1.44 -0.64 23.87
C ALA A 336 -2.79 0.06 24.07
N TYR A 337 -3.48 0.42 22.98
CA TYR A 337 -4.82 1.03 23.04
C TYR A 337 -5.84 0.10 23.71
N LYS A 338 -5.86 -1.20 23.37
CA LYS A 338 -6.73 -2.20 24.02
C LYS A 338 -6.44 -2.32 25.52
N LEU A 339 -5.16 -2.23 25.93
CA LEU A 339 -4.74 -2.29 27.33
C LEU A 339 -5.08 -1.01 28.12
N THR A 340 -5.11 0.16 27.48
CA THR A 340 -5.45 1.45 28.13
C THR A 340 -6.93 1.82 28.08
N LYS A 341 -7.74 1.14 27.25
CA LYS A 341 -9.14 1.51 27.00
C LYS A 341 -10.04 1.16 28.20
N ILE A 342 -10.38 2.17 28.98
CA ILE A 342 -11.46 2.13 29.99
C ILE A 342 -12.80 1.90 29.26
N HIS A 343 -13.58 0.92 29.70
CA HIS A 343 -14.92 0.65 29.17
C HIS A 343 -15.97 1.42 29.97
N ALA A 344 -17.14 1.69 29.38
CA ALA A 344 -18.21 2.44 30.07
C ALA A 344 -18.83 1.62 31.21
N ASP A 345 -18.92 0.31 31.01
CA ASP A 345 -19.58 -0.67 31.88
C ASP A 345 -18.66 -1.27 32.96
N ASP A 346 -17.39 -0.83 32.99
CA ASP A 346 -16.44 -1.20 34.04
C ASP A 346 -16.80 -0.45 35.35
N PRO A 347 -17.09 -1.14 36.48
CA PRO A 347 -17.43 -0.50 37.74
C PRO A 347 -16.30 0.39 38.29
N MET A 348 -15.05 0.21 37.87
CA MET A 348 -13.93 1.09 38.23
C MET A 348 -13.80 2.31 37.31
N ALA A 349 -14.52 2.40 36.18
CA ALA A 349 -14.35 3.47 35.20
C ALA A 349 -14.59 4.88 35.79
N ALA A 350 -15.56 5.02 36.71
CA ALA A 350 -15.82 6.27 37.41
C ALA A 350 -14.65 6.68 38.32
N PHE A 351 -14.13 5.74 39.11
CA PHE A 351 -12.97 5.95 39.99
C PHE A 351 -11.70 6.27 39.20
N ILE A 352 -11.47 5.64 38.05
CA ILE A 352 -10.33 5.93 37.18
C ILE A 352 -10.45 7.36 36.63
N LYS A 353 -11.60 7.75 36.07
CA LYS A 353 -11.85 9.13 35.59
C LYS A 353 -11.61 10.17 36.71
N GLU A 354 -12.16 9.93 37.90
CA GLU A 354 -11.99 10.82 39.05
C GLU A 354 -10.51 10.93 39.49
N LYS A 355 -9.76 9.83 39.45
CA LYS A 355 -8.32 9.78 39.72
C LYS A 355 -7.49 10.54 38.68
N HIS A 356 -7.95 10.64 37.43
CA HIS A 356 -7.30 11.47 36.39
C HIS A 356 -7.56 12.96 36.63
N LEU A 357 -8.82 13.37 36.84
CA LEU A 357 -9.17 14.75 37.21
C LEU A 357 -8.38 15.24 38.44
N LYS A 358 -8.24 14.40 39.47
CA LYS A 358 -7.44 14.66 40.69
C LYS A 358 -5.91 14.71 40.49
N LYS A 359 -5.38 14.35 39.31
CA LYS A 359 -3.99 14.66 38.92
C LYS A 359 -3.89 16.05 38.30
N HIS A 360 -4.84 16.42 37.45
CA HIS A 360 -4.82 17.69 36.72
C HIS A 360 -5.06 18.86 37.68
N SER A 361 -5.99 18.72 38.63
CA SER A 361 -6.21 19.67 39.75
C SER A 361 -5.07 19.72 40.80
N LYS A 362 -3.87 19.24 40.45
CA LYS A 362 -2.61 19.30 41.22
C LYS A 362 -1.39 19.68 40.34
N LYS A 363 -1.63 19.98 39.06
CA LYS A 363 -0.66 20.60 38.14
C LYS A 363 -0.82 22.13 38.14
N ASP A 364 -2.06 22.59 38.34
CA ASP A 364 -2.43 23.93 38.82
C ASP A 364 -2.01 24.13 40.29
#